data_AF-A0A2R8BXL3-F1
#
_entry.id   AF-A0A2R8BXL3-F1
#
_cell.length_a   1.000
_cell.length_b   1.000
_cell.length_c   1.000
_cell.angle_alpha   90.00
_cell.angle_beta   90.00
_cell.angle_gamma   90.00
#
_symmetry.space_group_name_H-M   'P 1'
#
loop_
_entity.id
_entity.type
_entity.pdbx_description
1 polymer ?
#
loop_
_entity_poly.entity_id
_entity_poly.type
_entity_poly.pdbx_seq_one_letter_code
_entity_poly.pdbx_strand_id
1 'polypeptide(L)' 'MTRKLTATIAGLLVVGLLAFDLAASEPLDPYAQPPVVALGSGAAASGAHCASLPTE' A
#
# COMPACT_ATOMS: atom_id res chain seq x y z
N MET A 1 7.68 -16.07 -29.29
CA MET A 1 6.80 -16.88 -28.41
C MET A 1 7.01 -16.61 -26.92
N THR A 2 8.22 -16.34 -26.46
CA THR A 2 8.54 -16.09 -25.02
C THR A 2 7.83 -14.88 -24.41
N ARG A 3 7.73 -13.74 -25.11
CA ARG A 3 7.09 -12.52 -24.57
C ARG A 3 5.63 -12.71 -24.15
N LYS A 4 4.84 -13.45 -24.95
CA LYS A 4 3.42 -13.71 -24.64
C LYS A 4 3.30 -14.62 -23.41
N LEU A 5 4.12 -15.67 -23.36
CA LEU A 5 4.17 -16.60 -22.22
C LEU A 5 4.57 -15.89 -20.92
N THR A 6 5.62 -15.07 -20.96
CA THR A 6 6.08 -14.30 -19.79
C THR A 6 5.00 -13.33 -19.33
N ALA A 7 4.34 -12.62 -20.25
CA ALA A 7 3.24 -11.71 -19.90
C ALA A 7 2.05 -12.43 -19.27
N THR A 8 1.66 -13.60 -19.80
CA THR A 8 0.57 -14.39 -19.22
C THR A 8 0.91 -14.92 -17.83
N ILE A 9 2.13 -15.41 -17.63
CA ILE A 9 2.59 -15.90 -16.33
C ILE A 9 2.62 -14.75 -15.32
N ALA A 10 3.22 -13.61 -15.69
CA ALA A 10 3.25 -12.44 -14.82
C ALA A 10 1.84 -11.96 -14.44
N GLY A 11 0.92 -11.89 -15.40
CA GLY A 11 -0.47 -11.54 -15.13
C GLY A 11 -1.16 -12.50 -14.17
N LEU A 12 -0.99 -13.81 -14.36
CA LEU A 12 -1.52 -14.82 -13.45
C LEU A 12 -0.95 -14.71 -12.04
N LEU A 13 0.36 -14.45 -11.91
CA LEU A 13 0.99 -14.26 -10.61
C LEU A 13 0.46 -13.01 -9.90
N VAL A 14 0.24 -11.90 -10.62
CA VAL A 14 -0.34 -10.68 -10.03
C VAL A 14 -1.77 -10.94 -9.56
N VAL A 15 -2.61 -11.57 -10.40
CA VAL A 15 -3.99 -11.91 -10.02
C VAL A 15 -4.01 -12.87 -8.82
N GLY A 16 -3.12 -13.86 -8.81
CA GLY A 16 -2.98 -14.80 -7.70
C GLY A 16 -2.54 -14.12 -6.40
N LEU A 17 -1.59 -13.20 -6.47
CA LEU A 17 -1.15 -12.40 -5.32
C LEU A 17 -2.29 -11.58 -4.74
N LEU A 18 -3.07 -10.89 -5.58
CA LEU A 18 -4.22 -10.10 -5.13
C LEU A 18 -5.29 -10.97 -4.50
N ALA A 19 -5.62 -12.11 -5.10
CA ALA A 19 -6.59 -13.04 -4.53
C ALA A 19 -6.13 -13.59 -3.17
N PHE A 20 -4.84 -13.90 -3.03
CA PHE A 20 -4.26 -14.32 -1.76
C PHE A 20 -4.30 -13.21 -0.71
N ASP A 21 -3.91 -11.99 -1.06
CA ASP A 21 -3.94 -10.81 -0.19
C ASP A 21 -5.36 -10.53 0.34
N LEU A 22 -6.36 -10.57 -0.53
CA LEU A 22 -7.77 -10.38 -0.15
C LEU A 22 -8.29 -11.50 0.78
N ALA A 23 -7.84 -12.74 0.57
CA ALA A 23 -8.29 -13.87 1.37
C ALA A 23 -7.60 -13.96 2.74
N ALA A 24 -6.37 -13.43 2.85
CA ALA A 24 -5.55 -13.53 4.05
C ALA A 24 -5.54 -12.27 4.92
N SER A 25 -5.90 -11.10 4.36
CA SER A 25 -5.88 -9.84 5.09
C SER A 25 -7.02 -9.75 6.11
N GLU A 26 -6.70 -9.24 7.29
CA GLU A 26 -7.72 -8.81 8.26
C GLU A 26 -8.47 -7.57 7.74
N PRO A 27 -9.70 -7.32 8.23
CA PRO A 27 -10.40 -6.07 7.96
C PRO A 27 -9.51 -4.87 8.32
N LEU A 28 -9.49 -3.85 7.46
CA LEU A 28 -8.72 -2.64 7.72
C LEU A 28 -9.19 -1.98 9.02
N ASP A 29 -8.30 -1.87 10.00
CA ASP A 29 -8.51 -1.08 11.20
C ASP A 29 -7.99 0.36 10.96
N PRO A 30 -8.89 1.35 10.77
CA PRO A 30 -8.48 2.73 10.51
C PRO A 30 -7.84 3.42 11.73
N TYR A 31 -7.96 2.84 12.93
CA TYR A 31 -7.39 3.39 14.16
C TYR A 31 -6.03 2.78 14.51
N ALA A 32 -5.66 1.66 13.88
CA ALA A 32 -4.37 1.01 14.00
C ALA A 32 -3.42 1.35 12.84
N GLN A 33 -3.50 2.56 12.28
CA GLN A 33 -2.60 2.95 11.21
C GLN A 33 -1.15 3.05 11.74
N PRO A 34 -0.19 2.30 11.17
CA PRO A 34 1.20 2.39 11.59
C PRO A 34 1.76 3.79 11.28
N PRO A 35 2.79 4.23 12.03
CA PRO A 35 3.48 5.49 11.74
C PRO A 35 3.93 5.53 10.29
N VAL A 36 3.63 6.63 9.60
CA VAL A 36 4.00 6.81 8.19
C VAL A 36 5.53 6.82 8.09
N VAL A 37 6.09 5.89 7.33
CA VAL A 37 7.53 5.86 7.04
C VAL A 37 7.78 6.72 5.81
N ALA A 38 8.30 7.94 6.02
CA ALA A 38 8.73 8.80 4.92
C ALA A 38 10.10 8.31 4.40
N LEU A 39 10.12 7.73 3.19
CA LEU A 39 11.35 7.30 2.50
C LEU A 39 12.11 8.46 1.82
N GLY A 40 11.82 9.72 2.20
CA GLY A 40 12.41 10.94 1.64
C GLY A 40 12.59 12.04 2.69
N SER A 41 13.19 13.18 2.31
CA SER A 41 13.53 14.30 3.21
C SER A 41 12.34 15.16 3.67
N GLY A 42 11.12 14.77 3.33
CA GLY A 42 9.90 15.42 3.81
C GLY A 42 9.44 14.77 5.12
N ALA A 43 9.03 15.59 6.08
CA ALA A 43 8.41 15.08 7.30
C ALA A 43 7.24 14.15 6.95
N ALA A 44 7.22 12.97 7.58
CA ALA A 44 6.05 12.10 7.51
C ALA A 44 4.84 12.89 8.02
N ALA A 45 3.76 12.95 7.24
CA ALA A 45 2.54 13.62 7.66
C ALA A 45 2.05 12.96 8.96
N SER A 46 2.13 13.69 10.08
CA SER A 46 1.64 13.24 11.37
C SER A 46 0.12 13.42 11.41
N GLY A 47 -0.60 12.50 10.78
CA GLY A 47 -2.07 12.47 10.81
C GLY A 47 -2.77 13.33 9.75
N ALA A 48 -4.11 13.25 9.75
CA ALA A 48 -5.02 13.89 8.79
C ALA A 48 -4.66 15.37 8.51
N HIS A 49 -4.98 15.89 7.32
CA HIS A 49 -4.72 17.30 6.95
C HIS A 49 -5.23 18.32 7.99
N CYS A 50 -6.28 17.98 8.76
CA CYS A 50 -6.80 18.81 9.85
C CYS A 50 -6.00 18.75 11.17
N ALA A 51 -4.99 17.89 11.28
CA ALA A 51 -4.13 17.74 12.47
C ALA A 51 -2.86 18.60 12.40
N SER A 52 -2.59 19.25 11.27
CA SER A 52 -1.56 20.30 11.22
C SER A 52 -2.13 21.55 11.89
N LEU A 53 -1.78 21.74 13.18
CA LEU A 53 -2.04 23.01 13.85
C LEU A 53 -1.23 24.10 13.12
N PRO A 54 -1.81 25.26 12.79
CA PRO A 54 -1.03 26.38 12.32
C PRO A 54 -0.02 26.75 13.41
N THR A 55 1.27 26.66 13.08
CA THR A 55 2.33 27.23 13.91
C THR A 55 2.37 28.73 13.64
N GLU A 56 2.07 29.53 14.67
CA GLU A 56 2.65 30.87 14.76
C GLU A 56 4.17 30.79 15.00
#